data_AF-A0A1E7JQM5-F1
#
_entry.id   AF-A0A1E7JQM5-F1
#
_cell.length_a   1.000
_cell.length_b   1.000
_cell.length_c   1.000
_cell.angle_alpha   90.00
_cell.angle_beta   90.00
_cell.angle_gamma   90.00
#
_symmetry.space_group_name_H-M   'P 1'
#
loop_
_entity.id
_entity.type
_entity.pdbx_description
1 polymer ?
#
loop_
_entity_poly.entity_id
_entity_poly.type
_entity_poly.pdbx_seq_one_letter_code
_entity_poly.pdbx_strand_id
1 'polypeptide(L)'
;MSDDAERDAEEPLPGRRVRGSRTGRPIMAAFDLLGRRWTLRILWELRHGAVGFRALQQQCDDISPTVLNRRLREMRTAGLLEQDEARAHGLTPLAHDLIGALTPLQTWAERWAEARSADQAEDRPEGRRGAD
;
A
#
# COMPACT_ATOMS: atom_id res chain seq x y z
N MET A 1 -22.14 0.94 -5.49
CA MET A 1 -21.13 1.66 -4.69
C MET A 1 -19.94 1.88 -5.60
N SER A 2 -20.10 2.87 -6.49
CA SER A 2 -19.27 3.08 -7.68
C SER A 2 -18.03 3.89 -7.31
N ASP A 3 -16.87 3.27 -7.48
CA ASP A 3 -15.53 3.86 -7.30
C ASP A 3 -14.90 4.19 -8.68
N ASP A 4 -15.74 4.37 -9.70
CA ASP A 4 -15.36 4.72 -11.09
C ASP A 4 -14.76 6.13 -11.24
N ALA A 5 -14.58 6.85 -10.13
CA ALA A 5 -14.02 8.20 -10.09
C ALA A 5 -12.56 8.25 -9.62
N GLU A 6 -11.84 7.13 -9.58
CA GLU A 6 -10.37 7.13 -9.54
C GLU A 6 -9.82 7.45 -10.94
N ARG A 7 -10.17 8.67 -11.42
CA ARG A 7 -9.70 9.31 -12.66
C ARG A 7 -8.24 8.95 -12.91
N ASP A 8 -7.97 8.50 -14.14
CA ASP A 8 -6.72 8.43 -14.90
C ASP A 8 -5.53 9.27 -14.37
N ALA A 9 -5.09 9.01 -13.14
CA ALA A 9 -3.79 9.43 -12.68
C ALA A 9 -2.81 8.53 -13.42
N GLU A 10 -2.02 9.16 -14.29
CA GLU A 10 -0.86 8.60 -14.95
C GLU A 10 -0.11 7.63 -14.01
N GLU A 11 0.46 6.56 -14.55
CA GLU A 11 1.19 5.58 -13.74
C GLU A 11 2.20 6.31 -12.84
N PRO A 12 2.22 6.01 -11.52
CA PRO A 12 2.91 6.83 -10.53
C PRO A 12 4.40 6.53 -10.59
N LEU A 13 5.07 7.11 -11.58
CA LEU A 13 6.47 6.88 -11.89
C LEU A 13 7.31 8.11 -11.52
N PRO A 14 8.57 7.90 -11.10
CA PRO A 14 9.52 9.00 -10.90
C PRO A 14 9.64 9.91 -12.13
N GLY A 15 9.87 11.20 -11.90
CA GLY A 15 10.02 12.20 -12.97
C GLY A 15 8.71 12.77 -13.53
N ARG A 16 7.54 12.27 -13.09
CA ARG A 16 6.22 12.75 -13.53
C ARG A 16 5.43 13.41 -12.40
N ARG A 17 4.38 14.16 -12.74
CA ARG A 17 3.43 14.67 -11.73
C ARG A 17 2.61 13.49 -11.23
N VAL A 18 2.39 13.45 -9.91
CA VAL A 18 1.70 12.34 -9.22
C VAL A 18 0.70 12.90 -8.23
N ARG A 19 -0.18 12.05 -7.68
CA ARG A 19 -1.11 12.49 -6.63
C ARG A 19 -0.33 13.08 -5.46
N GLY A 20 -0.74 14.27 -5.01
CA GLY A 20 -0.09 14.96 -3.89
C GLY A 20 1.27 15.60 -4.22
N SER A 21 1.77 15.55 -5.47
CA SER A 21 3.02 16.23 -5.83
C SER A 21 3.14 16.71 -7.27
N ARG A 22 3.72 17.89 -7.43
CA ARG A 22 4.01 18.54 -8.73
C ARG A 22 5.48 18.46 -9.16
N THR A 23 6.34 17.83 -8.34
CA THR A 23 7.80 17.96 -8.42
C THR A 23 8.51 16.84 -9.18
N GLY A 24 7.86 15.70 -9.41
CA GLY A 24 8.51 14.52 -10.00
C GLY A 24 9.49 13.80 -9.07
N ARG A 25 9.56 14.17 -7.78
CA ARG A 25 10.46 13.54 -6.81
C ARG A 25 10.13 12.03 -6.68
N PRO A 26 11.13 11.13 -6.77
CA PRO A 26 10.90 9.68 -6.74
C PRO A 26 10.11 9.19 -5.52
N ILE A 27 10.38 9.75 -4.32
CA ILE A 27 9.67 9.39 -3.10
C ILE A 27 8.17 9.71 -3.16
N MET A 28 7.78 10.76 -3.88
CA MET A 28 6.37 11.12 -4.04
C MET A 28 5.66 10.15 -4.98
N ALA A 29 6.35 9.66 -6.03
CA ALA A 29 5.82 8.63 -6.90
C ALA A 29 5.63 7.31 -6.15
N ALA A 30 6.60 6.94 -5.29
CA ALA A 30 6.47 5.77 -4.42
C ALA A 30 5.26 5.90 -3.48
N PHE A 31 5.08 7.04 -2.82
CA PHE A 31 3.91 7.26 -1.94
C PHE A 31 2.58 7.28 -2.68
N ASP A 32 2.51 7.82 -3.90
CA ASP A 32 1.30 7.71 -4.74
C ASP A 32 1.01 6.22 -5.03
N LEU A 33 2.00 5.47 -5.54
CA LEU A 33 1.84 4.05 -5.86
C LEU A 33 1.36 3.22 -4.66
N LEU A 34 2.02 3.38 -3.51
CA LEU A 34 1.69 2.67 -2.27
C LEU A 34 0.35 3.09 -1.68
N GLY A 35 -0.04 4.35 -1.89
CA GLY A 35 -1.33 4.88 -1.48
C GLY A 35 -2.50 4.41 -2.33
N ARG A 36 -2.26 3.79 -3.50
CA ARG A 36 -3.31 3.21 -4.33
C ARG A 36 -3.92 2.00 -3.62
N ARG A 37 -5.25 1.97 -3.61
CA ARG A 37 -6.03 0.88 -2.99
C ARG A 37 -5.57 -0.46 -3.55
N TRP A 38 -5.37 -1.44 -2.66
CA TRP A 38 -4.87 -2.80 -2.94
C TRP A 38 -3.37 -2.96 -3.21
N THR A 39 -2.60 -1.90 -3.52
CA THR A 39 -1.16 -2.06 -3.83
C THR A 39 -0.39 -2.71 -2.68
N LEU A 40 -0.56 -2.19 -1.46
CA LEU A 40 0.10 -2.75 -0.27
C LEU A 40 -0.39 -4.17 0.05
N ARG A 41 -1.68 -4.48 -0.18
CA ARG A 41 -2.23 -5.83 0.03
C ARG A 41 -1.59 -6.83 -0.94
N ILE A 42 -1.50 -6.49 -2.22
CA ILE A 42 -0.86 -7.33 -3.24
C ILE A 42 0.62 -7.53 -2.92
N LEU A 43 1.34 -6.46 -2.59
CA LEU A 43 2.75 -6.54 -2.18
C LEU A 43 2.93 -7.49 -0.98
N TRP A 44 2.04 -7.40 0.00
CA TRP A 44 2.07 -8.26 1.18
C TRP A 44 1.82 -9.73 0.83
N GLU A 45 0.79 -10.06 0.06
CA GLU A 45 0.48 -11.45 -0.28
C GLU A 45 1.59 -12.13 -1.09
N LEU A 46 2.26 -11.39 -1.96
CA LEU A 46 3.37 -11.90 -2.79
C LEU A 46 4.70 -12.02 -2.05
N ARG A 47 4.81 -11.56 -0.79
CA ARG A 47 6.08 -11.55 -0.04
C ARG A 47 6.69 -12.94 0.22
N HIS A 48 5.88 -13.99 0.14
CA HIS A 48 6.32 -15.37 0.38
C HIS A 48 6.59 -16.17 -0.90
N GLY A 49 6.37 -15.58 -2.08
CA GLY A 49 6.60 -16.25 -3.35
C GLY A 49 5.54 -15.91 -4.40
N ALA A 50 5.83 -16.34 -5.63
CA ALA A 50 4.95 -16.10 -6.75
C ALA A 50 3.68 -16.97 -6.68
N VAL A 51 2.53 -16.39 -7.04
CA VAL A 51 1.25 -17.11 -7.11
C VAL A 51 0.48 -16.76 -8.37
N GLY A 52 -0.35 -17.71 -8.84
CA GLY A 52 -1.23 -17.47 -9.98
C GLY A 52 -2.34 -16.45 -9.67
N PHE A 53 -2.90 -15.84 -10.71
CA PHE A 53 -3.93 -14.79 -10.61
C PHE A 53 -5.10 -15.14 -9.69
N ARG A 54 -5.66 -16.36 -9.82
CA ARG A 54 -6.82 -16.79 -9.01
C ARG A 54 -6.49 -16.91 -7.52
N ALA A 55 -5.31 -17.45 -7.19
CA ALA A 55 -4.86 -17.54 -5.81
C ALA A 55 -4.65 -16.14 -5.21
N LEU A 56 -4.01 -15.24 -5.97
CA LEU A 56 -3.82 -13.86 -5.54
C LEU A 56 -5.15 -13.14 -5.32
N GLN A 57 -6.13 -13.37 -6.20
CA GLN A 57 -7.47 -12.79 -6.08
C GLN A 57 -8.15 -13.20 -4.77
N GLN A 58 -8.12 -14.50 -4.45
CA GLN A 58 -8.69 -15.04 -3.22
C GLN A 58 -7.97 -14.51 -1.98
N GLN A 59 -6.63 -14.40 -2.02
CA GLN A 59 -5.83 -13.80 -0.95
C GLN A 59 -6.11 -12.30 -0.78
N CYS A 60 -6.64 -11.62 -1.80
CA CYS A 60 -7.04 -10.22 -1.78
C CYS A 60 -8.55 -10.04 -1.59
N ASP A 61 -9.18 -10.83 -0.70
CA ASP A 61 -10.61 -10.72 -0.34
C ASP A 61 -11.55 -10.68 -1.55
N ASP A 62 -11.28 -11.52 -2.56
CA ASP A 62 -12.02 -11.59 -3.82
C ASP A 62 -12.15 -10.25 -4.55
N ILE A 63 -11.07 -9.44 -4.54
CA ILE A 63 -10.91 -8.24 -5.37
C ILE A 63 -11.40 -8.49 -6.81
N SER A 64 -12.07 -7.51 -7.41
CA SER A 64 -12.58 -7.68 -8.77
C SER A 64 -11.43 -7.94 -9.77
N PRO A 65 -11.61 -8.83 -10.77
CA PRO A 65 -10.56 -9.14 -11.74
C PRO A 65 -10.04 -7.91 -12.48
N THR A 66 -10.92 -6.95 -12.77
CA THR A 66 -10.57 -5.69 -13.44
C THR A 66 -9.63 -4.83 -12.58
N VAL A 67 -9.94 -4.68 -11.29
CA VAL A 67 -9.09 -3.92 -10.37
C VAL A 67 -7.75 -4.63 -10.15
N LEU A 68 -7.76 -5.96 -9.97
CA LEU A 68 -6.52 -6.73 -9.81
C LEU A 68 -5.62 -6.60 -11.05
N ASN A 69 -6.18 -6.78 -12.25
CA ASN A 69 -5.41 -6.62 -13.49
C ASN A 69 -4.81 -5.22 -13.64
N ARG A 70 -5.57 -4.17 -13.31
CA ARG A 70 -5.06 -2.80 -13.32
C ARG A 70 -3.88 -2.65 -12.37
N ARG A 71 -3.99 -3.13 -11.13
CA ARG A 71 -2.91 -3.03 -10.14
C ARG A 71 -1.69 -3.84 -10.51
N LEU A 72 -1.87 -5.07 -10.99
CA LEU A 72 -0.76 -5.89 -11.48
C LEU A 72 -0.03 -5.22 -12.64
N ARG A 73 -0.76 -4.56 -13.55
CA ARG A 73 -0.14 -3.77 -14.63
C ARG A 73 0.63 -2.59 -14.07
N GLU A 74 0.04 -1.77 -13.21
CA GLU A 74 0.68 -0.60 -12.61
C GLU A 74 1.97 -0.98 -11.86
N MET A 75 1.93 -2.03 -11.04
CA MET A 75 3.10 -2.51 -10.29
C MET A 75 4.16 -3.16 -11.18
N ARG A 76 3.77 -3.83 -12.29
CA ARG A 76 4.71 -4.30 -13.32
C ARG A 76 5.39 -3.14 -14.03
N THR A 77 4.64 -2.10 -14.43
CA THR A 77 5.24 -0.91 -15.07
C THR A 77 6.19 -0.18 -14.12
N ALA A 78 5.90 -0.17 -12.81
CA ALA A 78 6.80 0.37 -11.79
C ALA A 78 8.01 -0.53 -11.47
N GLY A 79 8.12 -1.70 -12.09
CA GLY A 79 9.22 -2.64 -11.88
C GLY A 79 9.18 -3.39 -10.54
N LEU A 80 8.02 -3.42 -9.87
CA LEU A 80 7.85 -4.12 -8.58
C LEU A 80 7.41 -5.57 -8.73
N LEU A 81 6.75 -5.89 -9.85
CA LEU A 81 6.27 -7.25 -10.11
C LEU A 81 6.89 -7.81 -11.38
N GLU A 82 7.05 -9.12 -11.37
CA GLU A 82 7.39 -9.94 -12.52
C GLU A 82 6.39 -11.09 -12.68
N GLN A 83 6.45 -11.77 -13.82
CA GLN A 83 5.60 -12.91 -14.12
C GLN A 83 6.47 -14.03 -14.68
N ASP A 84 6.36 -15.22 -14.09
CA ASP A 84 7.12 -16.39 -14.53
C ASP A 84 6.48 -17.09 -15.76
N GLU A 85 7.12 -18.17 -16.21
CA GLU A 85 6.65 -18.99 -17.34
C GLU A 85 5.27 -19.62 -17.09
N ALA A 86 4.96 -19.93 -15.83
CA ALA A 86 3.67 -20.48 -15.41
C ALA A 86 2.58 -19.41 -15.23
N ARG A 87 2.89 -18.15 -15.54
CA ARG A 87 2.02 -16.97 -15.33
C ARG A 87 1.72 -16.67 -13.86
N ALA A 88 2.56 -17.12 -12.94
CA ALA A 88 2.52 -16.68 -11.54
C ALA A 88 3.15 -15.29 -11.41
N HIS A 89 2.55 -14.45 -10.58
CA HIS A 89 3.02 -13.10 -10.28
C HIS A 89 3.93 -13.14 -9.06
N GLY A 90 5.13 -12.59 -9.15
CA GLY A 90 6.10 -12.52 -8.07
C GLY A 90 6.65 -11.12 -7.86
N LEU A 91 7.33 -10.91 -6.74
CA LEU A 91 8.05 -9.67 -6.44
C LEU A 91 9.40 -9.66 -7.13
N THR A 92 9.80 -8.52 -7.68
CA THR A 92 11.17 -8.30 -8.15
C THR A 92 12.13 -8.04 -6.98
N PRO A 93 13.46 -8.08 -7.18
CA PRO A 93 14.41 -7.64 -6.17
C PRO A 93 14.15 -6.21 -5.66
N LEU A 94 13.73 -5.30 -6.56
CA LEU A 94 13.37 -3.93 -6.19
C LEU A 94 12.17 -3.87 -5.24
N ALA A 95 11.18 -4.76 -5.40
CA ALA A 95 10.06 -4.84 -4.48
C ALA A 95 10.44 -5.45 -3.12
N HIS A 96 11.40 -6.39 -3.09
CA HIS A 96 11.95 -6.87 -1.82
C HIS A 96 12.71 -5.77 -1.07
N ASP A 97 13.50 -4.94 -1.76
CA ASP A 97 14.13 -3.76 -1.18
C ASP A 97 13.10 -2.78 -0.61
N LEU A 98 11.99 -2.58 -1.32
CA LEU A 98 10.87 -1.75 -0.86
C LEU A 98 10.24 -2.30 0.43
N ILE A 99 10.04 -3.62 0.53
CA ILE A 99 9.55 -4.25 1.77
C ILE A 99 10.50 -3.97 2.93
N GLY A 100 11.82 -4.10 2.71
CA GLY A 100 12.83 -3.77 3.72
C GLY A 100 12.79 -2.29 4.14
N ALA A 101 12.55 -1.38 3.20
CA ALA A 101 12.40 0.05 3.48
C ALA A 101 11.10 0.39 4.24
N LEU A 102 10.04 -0.42 4.09
CA LEU A 102 8.79 -0.25 4.83
C LEU A 102 8.90 -0.68 6.30
N THR A 103 9.84 -1.57 6.65
CA THR A 103 10.04 -2.00 8.05
C THR A 103 10.34 -0.84 9.00
N PRO A 104 11.35 0.03 8.80
CA PRO A 104 11.60 1.16 9.69
C PRO A 104 10.45 2.18 9.67
N LEU A 105 9.73 2.31 8.55
CA LEU A 105 8.53 3.16 8.47
C LEU A 105 7.40 2.61 9.36
N GLN A 106 7.19 1.28 9.36
CA GLN A 106 6.24 0.62 10.26
C GLN A 106 6.62 0.85 11.72
N THR A 107 7.88 0.64 12.10
CA THR A 107 8.35 0.90 13.47
C THR A 107 8.16 2.36 13.89
N TRP A 108 8.33 3.30 12.97
CA TRP A 108 7.99 4.70 13.24
C TRP A 108 6.48 4.90 13.40
N ALA A 109 5.66 4.31 12.53
CA ALA A 109 4.21 4.45 12.58
C ALA A 109 3.60 3.89 13.87
N GLU A 110 4.13 2.77 14.38
CA GLU A 110 3.74 2.18 15.68
C GLU A 110 4.04 3.15 16.83
N ARG A 111 5.27 3.68 16.89
CA ARG A 111 5.65 4.70 17.90
C ARG A 111 4.79 5.96 17.82
N TRP A 112 4.46 6.39 16.60
CA TRP A 112 3.58 7.54 16.40
C TRP A 112 2.16 7.27 16.91
N ALA A 113 1.62 6.06 16.69
CA ALA A 113 0.33 5.66 17.22
C ALA A 113 0.32 5.65 18.76
N GLU A 114 1.37 5.08 19.38
CA GLU A 114 1.53 5.05 20.84
C GLU A 114 1.56 6.45 21.45
N ALA A 115 2.34 7.38 20.87
CA ALA A 115 2.41 8.76 21.33
C ALA A 115 1.03 9.44 21.30
N ARG A 116 0.25 9.22 20.23
CA ARG A 116 -1.10 9.78 20.12
C ARG A 116 -2.12 9.13 21.05
N SER A 117 -1.91 7.87 21.45
CA SER A 117 -2.76 7.18 22.42
C SER A 117 -2.50 7.63 23.86
N ALA A 118 -1.24 7.93 24.19
CA ALA A 118 -0.86 8.49 25.50
C ALA A 118 -1.51 9.88 25.72
N ASP A 119 -1.42 10.76 24.72
CA ASP A 119 -2.04 12.11 24.76
C ASP A 119 -3.57 12.03 25.03
N GLN A 120 -4.27 11.06 24.44
CA GLN A 120 -5.71 10.88 24.60
C GLN A 120 -6.11 10.27 25.95
N ALA A 121 -5.22 9.52 26.61
CA ALA A 121 -5.46 8.93 27.92
C ALA A 121 -5.32 9.97 29.05
N GLU A 122 -4.42 10.93 28.87
CA GLU A 122 -4.15 12.02 29.82
C GLU A 122 -5.23 13.11 29.77
N ASP A 123 -5.85 13.33 28.60
CA ASP A 123 -6.94 14.31 28.40
C ASP A 123 -8.34 13.78 28.75
N ARG A 124 -8.46 12.56 29.30
CA ARG A 124 -9.74 12.04 29.78
C ARG A 124 -10.02 12.61 31.18
N PRO A 125 -11.01 13.51 31.35
CA PRO A 125 -11.30 14.07 32.66
C PRO A 125 -11.75 12.93 33.59
N GLU A 126 -11.06 12.78 34.72
CA GLU A 126 -11.49 11.89 35.79
C GLU A 126 -12.92 12.26 36.20
N GLY A 127 -13.88 11.45 35.77
CA GLY A 127 -15.27 11.59 36.14
C GLY A 127 -15.39 11.59 37.65
N ARG A 128 -15.76 12.76 38.20
CA ARG A 128 -16.36 13.02 39.52
C ARG A 128 -16.59 11.75 40.34
N ARG A 129 -15.61 11.39 41.17
CA ARG A 129 -15.84 10.54 42.34
C ARG A 129 -16.48 11.40 43.42
N GLY A 130 -17.69 11.04 43.81
CA GLY A 130 -18.26 11.33 45.13
C GLY A 130 -19.00 12.66 45.30
N ALA A 131 -20.33 12.57 45.38
CA ALA A 131 -21.22 13.31 46.26
C ALA A 131 -22.60 12.64 46.06
N ASP A 132 -22.93 11.66 46.91
CA ASP A 132 -23.84 11.79 48.06
C ASP A 132 -25.30 11.58 47.65
#